data_AF-R6KZ35-F1
#
_entry.id   AF-R6KZ35-F1
#
_cell.length_a   1.000
_cell.length_b   1.000
_cell.length_c   1.000
_cell.angle_alpha   90.00
_cell.angle_beta   90.00
_cell.angle_gamma   90.00
#
_symmetry.space_group_name_H-M   'P 1'
#
loop_
_entity.id
_entity.type
_entity.pdbx_description
1 polymer ?
#
loop_
_entity_poly.entity_id
_entity_poly.type
_entity_poly.pdbx_seq_one_letter_code
_entity_poly.pdbx_strand_id
1 'polypeptide(L)'
;MSIMVYVMNLILKFSPSAQTAYGLFYKVQQFVLFLAFGLRDAITPIIAFAALFNAGQSRGYFIQAMRIISISFIFAGINVAYQGIYQALDGGIESLAISLLRQLVIILPLAGIFSVFVKNGHAGVSLIWWAFPITEIIACIVGCVFLKKIRKNKVEKLSE
;
A
#
# COMPACT_ATOMS: atom_id res chain seq x y z
N MET A 1 -15.56 5.50 10.79
CA MET A 1 -16.37 4.73 9.83
C MET A 1 -16.05 5.28 8.44
N SER A 2 -15.78 4.44 7.42
CA SER A 2 -15.69 4.94 6.03
C SER A 2 -16.95 5.74 5.70
N ILE A 3 -16.82 6.83 4.92
CA ILE A 3 -17.95 7.69 4.51
C ILE A 3 -19.11 6.83 3.99
N MET A 4 -18.79 5.76 3.26
CA MET A 4 -19.74 4.77 2.76
C MET A 4 -20.53 4.07 3.89
N VAL A 5 -19.86 3.61 4.95
CA VAL A 5 -20.51 2.92 6.07
C VAL A 5 -21.32 3.91 6.92
N TYR A 6 -20.85 5.15 7.05
CA TYR A 6 -21.58 6.21 7.72
C TYR A 6 -22.89 6.55 6.99
N VAL A 7 -22.82 6.77 5.67
CA VAL A 7 -23.99 7.04 4.82
C VAL A 7 -24.95 5.84 4.86
N MET A 8 -24.44 4.61 4.77
CA MET A 8 -25.28 3.42 4.84
C MET A 8 -25.97 3.27 6.20
N ASN A 9 -25.28 3.56 7.31
CA ASN A 9 -25.89 3.55 8.63
C ASN A 9 -26.98 4.64 8.77
N LEU A 10 -26.82 5.77 8.08
CA LEU A 10 -27.83 6.84 8.07
C LEU A 10 -29.11 6.41 7.32
N ILE A 11 -28.95 5.66 6.23
CA ILE A 11 -30.06 5.11 5.42
C ILE A 11 -30.73 3.95 6.16
N LEU A 12 -29.96 3.07 6.80
CA LEU A 12 -30.44 1.89 7.52
C LEU A 12 -30.89 2.19 8.97
N LYS A 13 -31.03 3.48 9.33
CA LYS A 13 -31.37 3.91 10.70
C LYS A 13 -32.73 3.39 11.19
N PHE A 14 -33.58 2.94 10.28
CA PHE A 14 -34.93 2.42 10.56
C PHE A 14 -34.95 1.00 11.15
N SER A 15 -33.85 0.24 11.10
CA SER A 15 -33.79 -1.09 11.71
C SER A 15 -32.40 -1.43 12.27
N PRO A 16 -32.26 -1.64 13.60
CA PRO A 16 -30.99 -2.00 14.23
C PRO A 16 -30.37 -3.30 13.71
N SER A 17 -31.22 -4.26 13.30
CA SER A 17 -30.76 -5.53 12.74
C SER A 17 -30.13 -5.37 11.35
N ALA A 18 -30.61 -4.42 10.55
CA ALA A 18 -30.06 -4.15 9.21
C ALA A 18 -28.67 -3.50 9.27
N GLN A 19 -28.44 -2.56 10.21
CA GLN A 19 -27.11 -1.98 10.44
C GLN A 19 -26.10 -3.04 10.89
N THR A 20 -26.52 -3.95 11.78
CA THR A 20 -25.66 -5.03 12.28
C THR A 20 -25.30 -6.01 11.18
N ALA A 21 -26.27 -6.41 10.34
CA ALA A 21 -26.03 -7.29 9.20
C ALA A 21 -25.07 -6.65 8.17
N TYR A 22 -25.25 -5.37 7.86
CA TYR A 22 -24.36 -4.63 6.97
C TYR A 22 -22.93 -4.53 7.53
N GLY A 23 -22.78 -4.26 8.83
CA GLY A 23 -21.47 -4.22 9.50
C GLY A 23 -20.74 -5.56 9.45
N LEU A 24 -21.46 -6.68 9.61
CA LEU A 24 -20.89 -8.01 9.49
C LEU A 24 -20.45 -8.31 8.05
N PHE A 25 -21.30 -7.99 7.07
CA PHE A 25 -20.98 -8.15 5.65
C PHE A 25 -19.72 -7.36 5.26
N TYR A 26 -19.61 -6.10 5.71
CA TYR A 26 -18.48 -5.23 5.41
C TYR A 26 -17.15 -5.78 5.96
N LYS A 27 -17.16 -6.38 7.15
CA LYS A 27 -15.95 -7.00 7.74
C LYS A 27 -15.49 -8.23 6.95
N VAL A 28 -16.43 -9.09 6.55
CA VAL A 28 -16.12 -10.26 5.70
C VAL A 28 -15.60 -9.82 4.33
N GLN A 29 -16.23 -8.81 3.73
CA GLN A 29 -15.80 -8.21 2.47
C GLN A 29 -14.36 -7.67 2.56
N GLN A 30 -14.02 -6.93 3.63
CA GLN A 30 -12.65 -6.42 3.83
C GLN A 30 -11.63 -7.56 3.92
N PHE A 31 -11.94 -8.66 4.63
CA PHE A 31 -11.04 -9.81 4.73
C PHE A 31 -10.72 -10.43 3.36
N VAL A 32 -11.74 -10.63 2.53
CA VAL A 32 -11.56 -11.17 1.17
C VAL A 32 -10.80 -10.18 0.28
N LEU A 33 -11.10 -8.89 0.38
CA LEU A 33 -10.43 -7.85 -0.40
C LEU A 33 -8.94 -7.72 -0.05
N PHE A 34 -8.53 -7.95 1.21
CA PHE A 34 -7.11 -7.95 1.58
C PHE A 34 -6.30 -9.00 0.81
N LEU A 35 -6.86 -10.21 0.61
CA LEU A 35 -6.23 -11.24 -0.20
C LEU A 35 -6.13 -10.84 -1.67
N ALA A 36 -7.20 -10.26 -2.22
CA ALA A 36 -7.22 -9.78 -3.61
C ALA A 36 -6.23 -8.65 -3.85
N PHE A 37 -6.10 -7.70 -2.91
CA PHE A 37 -5.12 -6.63 -2.99
C PHE A 37 -3.68 -7.14 -2.85
N GLY A 38 -3.43 -8.08 -1.94
CA GLY A 38 -2.11 -8.72 -1.83
C GLY A 38 -1.70 -9.43 -3.12
N LEU A 39 -2.64 -10.15 -3.75
CA LEU A 39 -2.41 -10.80 -5.04
C LEU A 39 -2.19 -9.77 -6.16
N ARG A 40 -2.98 -8.68 -6.20
CA ARG A 40 -2.81 -7.59 -7.16
C ARG A 40 -1.43 -6.94 -7.06
N ASP A 41 -0.97 -6.65 -5.84
CA ASP A 41 0.34 -6.04 -5.60
C ASP A 41 1.48 -7.00 -6.03
N ALA A 42 1.30 -8.31 -5.90
CA ALA A 42 2.25 -9.31 -6.40
C ALA A 42 2.23 -9.48 -7.94
N ILE A 43 1.05 -9.40 -8.56
CA ILE A 43 0.86 -9.61 -10.01
C ILE A 43 1.29 -8.39 -10.84
N THR A 44 1.09 -7.17 -10.33
CA THR A 44 1.39 -5.93 -11.06
C THR A 44 2.82 -5.88 -11.65
N PRO A 45 3.90 -6.20 -10.92
CA PRO A 45 5.24 -6.24 -11.51
C PRO A 45 5.40 -7.34 -12.57
N ILE A 46 4.67 -8.46 -12.46
CA ILE A 46 4.72 -9.57 -13.43
C ILE A 46 4.08 -9.15 -14.77
N ILE A 47 2.90 -8.53 -14.72
CA ILE A 47 2.16 -8.12 -15.93
C ILE A 47 2.82 -6.91 -16.60
N ALA A 48 3.19 -5.88 -15.84
CA ALA A 48 3.89 -4.71 -16.38
C ALA A 48 5.16 -5.12 -17.13
N PHE A 49 5.81 -6.19 -16.67
CA PHE A 49 7.02 -6.72 -17.29
C PHE A 49 6.73 -7.60 -18.52
N ALA A 50 5.72 -8.48 -18.46
CA ALA A 50 5.30 -9.30 -19.61
C ALA A 50 4.88 -8.43 -20.81
N ALA A 51 4.19 -7.32 -20.53
CA ALA A 51 3.80 -6.35 -21.55
C ALA A 51 4.99 -5.57 -22.14
N LEU A 52 6.04 -5.31 -21.33
CA LEU A 52 7.19 -4.50 -21.75
C LEU A 52 8.24 -5.30 -22.56
N PHE A 53 8.30 -6.62 -22.43
CA PHE A 53 9.45 -7.41 -22.92
C PHE A 53 9.13 -8.75 -23.60
N ASN A 54 8.26 -8.73 -24.62
CA ASN A 54 8.14 -9.83 -25.60
C ASN A 54 9.38 -9.97 -26.55
N ALA A 55 10.59 -9.53 -26.15
CA ALA A 55 11.80 -9.51 -26.97
C ALA A 55 13.00 -10.12 -26.22
N GLY A 56 13.52 -11.25 -26.69
CA GLY A 56 14.42 -12.20 -26.01
C GLY A 56 15.79 -11.75 -25.47
N GLN A 57 16.10 -10.44 -25.42
CA GLN A 57 17.35 -9.88 -24.86
C GLN A 57 17.23 -9.41 -23.40
N SER A 58 16.03 -9.33 -22.81
CA SER A 58 15.81 -8.67 -21.50
C SER A 58 15.96 -9.57 -20.26
N ARG A 59 16.23 -10.87 -20.42
CA ARG A 59 16.25 -11.84 -19.30
C ARG A 59 17.31 -11.53 -18.24
N GLY A 60 18.45 -10.98 -18.61
CA GLY A 60 19.51 -10.59 -17.66
C GLY A 60 19.08 -9.42 -16.77
N TYR A 61 18.52 -8.37 -17.37
CA TYR A 61 17.98 -7.21 -16.66
C TYR A 61 16.77 -7.60 -15.78
N PHE A 62 15.98 -8.58 -16.22
CA PHE A 62 14.87 -9.15 -15.44
C PHE A 62 15.32 -9.80 -14.13
N ILE A 63 16.32 -10.70 -14.20
CA ILE A 63 16.79 -11.41 -13.01
C ILE A 63 17.37 -10.41 -12.00
N GLN A 64 18.03 -9.34 -12.48
CA GLN A 64 18.52 -8.26 -11.62
C GLN A 64 17.37 -7.45 -10.99
N ALA A 65 16.38 -7.03 -11.79
CA ALA A 65 15.21 -6.30 -11.30
C ALA A 65 14.44 -7.10 -10.24
N MET A 66 14.16 -8.38 -10.51
CA MET A 66 13.43 -9.26 -9.60
C MET A 66 14.16 -9.47 -8.27
N ARG A 67 15.49 -9.57 -8.29
CA ARG A 67 16.29 -9.66 -7.06
C ARG A 67 16.15 -8.40 -6.21
N ILE A 68 16.12 -7.22 -6.84
CA ILE A 68 16.01 -5.93 -6.15
C ILE A 68 14.58 -5.72 -5.62
N ILE A 69 13.56 -5.96 -6.43
CA ILE A 69 12.16 -5.79 -6.03
C ILE A 69 11.80 -6.72 -4.87
N SER A 70 12.29 -7.97 -4.90
CA SER A 70 12.01 -8.97 -3.85
C SER A 70 12.38 -8.50 -2.44
N ILE A 71 13.40 -7.65 -2.29
CA ILE A 71 13.79 -7.06 -1.00
C ILE A 71 12.66 -6.18 -0.42
N SER A 72 11.88 -5.56 -1.29
CA SER A 72 10.77 -4.67 -0.93
C SER A 72 9.56 -5.44 -0.37
N PHE A 73 9.41 -6.74 -0.64
CA PHE A 73 8.23 -7.51 -0.21
C PHE A 73 8.09 -7.60 1.31
N ILE A 74 9.21 -7.63 2.05
CA ILE A 74 9.18 -7.62 3.52
C ILE A 74 8.51 -6.33 4.02
N PHE A 75 8.93 -5.18 3.48
CA PHE A 75 8.38 -3.88 3.82
C PHE A 75 6.95 -3.70 3.30
N ALA A 76 6.65 -4.23 2.11
CA ALA A 76 5.30 -4.21 1.54
C ALA A 76 4.30 -4.94 2.43
N GLY A 77 4.67 -6.10 2.98
CA GLY A 77 3.85 -6.83 3.94
C GLY A 77 3.56 -6.02 5.21
N ILE A 78 4.57 -5.35 5.77
CA ILE A 78 4.43 -4.47 6.93
C ILE A 78 3.50 -3.29 6.61
N ASN A 79 3.65 -2.67 5.44
CA ASN A 79 2.81 -1.54 5.00
C ASN A 79 1.35 -1.93 4.80
N VAL A 80 1.07 -3.15 4.31
CA VAL A 80 -0.30 -3.68 4.22
C VAL A 80 -0.85 -3.96 5.63
N ALA A 81 -0.05 -4.53 6.52
CA ALA A 81 -0.46 -4.75 7.91
C ALA A 81 -0.79 -3.42 8.62
N TYR A 82 0.01 -2.37 8.43
CA TYR A 82 -0.28 -1.03 8.94
C TYR A 82 -1.62 -0.50 8.42
N GLN A 83 -1.89 -0.61 7.12
CA GLN A 83 -3.18 -0.21 6.57
C GLN A 83 -4.35 -0.98 7.18
N GLY A 84 -4.21 -2.29 7.41
CA GLY A 84 -5.20 -3.10 8.12
C GLY A 84 -5.43 -2.64 9.56
N ILE A 85 -4.35 -2.35 10.30
CA ILE A 85 -4.42 -1.83 11.67
C ILE A 85 -5.12 -0.47 11.71
N TYR A 86 -4.79 0.44 10.78
CA TYR A 86 -5.43 1.75 10.73
C TYR A 86 -6.90 1.68 10.37
N GLN A 87 -7.29 0.83 9.42
CA GLN A 87 -8.69 0.59 9.11
C GLN A 87 -9.44 -0.02 10.30
N ALA A 88 -8.80 -0.89 11.09
CA ALA A 88 -9.39 -1.46 12.31
C ALA A 88 -9.50 -0.45 13.47
N LEU A 89 -8.58 0.52 13.55
CA LEU A 89 -8.56 1.57 14.59
C LEU A 89 -9.41 2.81 14.25
N ASP A 90 -10.19 2.75 13.17
CA ASP A 90 -11.00 3.83 12.60
C ASP A 90 -10.20 5.01 11.99
N GLY A 91 -8.91 4.81 11.72
CA GLY A 91 -7.99 5.73 11.04
C GLY A 91 -7.96 5.53 9.52
N GLY A 92 -9.13 5.60 8.87
CA GLY A 92 -9.23 5.34 7.42
C GLY A 92 -8.40 6.31 6.57
N ILE A 93 -8.26 7.56 6.99
CA ILE A 93 -7.52 8.61 6.28
C ILE A 93 -6.01 8.35 6.36
N GLU A 94 -5.52 7.89 7.51
CA GLU A 94 -4.12 7.52 7.72
C GLU A 94 -3.75 6.31 6.87
N SER A 95 -4.65 5.32 6.77
CA SER A 95 -4.45 4.17 5.87
C SER A 95 -4.39 4.59 4.40
N LEU A 96 -5.25 5.52 4.00
CA LEU A 96 -5.28 6.06 2.63
C LEU A 96 -4.02 6.87 2.33
N ALA A 97 -3.57 7.71 3.29
CA ALA A 97 -2.36 8.51 3.14
C ALA A 97 -1.13 7.63 2.91
N ILE A 98 -0.97 6.55 3.67
CA ILE A 98 0.13 5.58 3.47
C ILE A 98 0.05 4.93 2.08
N SER A 99 -1.15 4.55 1.64
CA SER A 99 -1.35 3.95 0.32
C SER A 99 -0.99 4.91 -0.82
N LEU A 100 -1.47 6.16 -0.76
CA LEU A 100 -1.19 7.20 -1.75
C LEU A 100 0.29 7.60 -1.79
N LEU A 101 0.92 7.70 -0.62
CA LEU A 101 2.36 7.98 -0.55
C LEU A 101 3.16 6.91 -1.29
N ARG A 102 2.85 5.64 -1.04
CA ARG A 102 3.53 4.49 -1.64
C ARG A 102 3.27 4.36 -3.14
N GLN A 103 2.04 4.57 -3.57
CA GLN A 103 1.61 4.25 -4.94
C GLN A 103 1.77 5.42 -5.91
N LEU A 104 1.81 6.66 -5.42
CA LEU A 104 1.79 7.84 -6.28
C LEU A 104 2.83 8.88 -5.88
N VAL A 105 2.81 9.35 -4.63
CA VAL A 105 3.59 10.54 -4.26
C VAL A 105 5.09 10.27 -4.22
N ILE A 106 5.52 9.06 -3.85
CA ILE A 106 6.94 8.74 -3.66
C ILE A 106 7.48 7.96 -4.88
N ILE A 107 6.78 6.92 -5.32
CA ILE A 107 7.31 6.00 -6.34
C ILE A 107 7.50 6.66 -7.72
N LEU A 108 6.52 7.47 -8.16
CA LEU A 108 6.57 8.14 -9.47
C LEU A 108 7.73 9.13 -9.58
N PRO A 109 7.92 10.09 -8.66
CA PRO A 109 9.04 11.02 -8.75
C PRO A 109 10.39 10.33 -8.57
N LEU A 110 10.51 9.33 -7.69
CA LEU A 110 11.75 8.57 -7.54
C LEU A 110 12.10 7.80 -8.81
N ALA A 111 11.14 7.13 -9.44
CA ALA A 111 11.34 6.43 -10.71
C ALA A 111 11.74 7.42 -11.82
N GLY A 112 11.13 8.60 -11.88
CA GLY A 112 11.49 9.66 -12.82
C GLY A 112 12.91 10.18 -12.63
N ILE A 113 13.31 10.46 -11.39
CA ILE A 113 14.67 10.90 -11.03
C ILE A 113 15.69 9.82 -11.44
N PHE A 114 15.49 8.56 -11.04
CA PHE A 114 16.40 7.48 -11.41
C PHE A 114 16.43 7.20 -12.91
N SER A 115 15.32 7.38 -13.63
CA SER A 115 15.29 7.28 -15.09
C SER A 115 16.19 8.34 -15.76
N VAL A 116 16.16 9.58 -15.27
CA VAL A 116 17.04 10.67 -15.76
C VAL A 116 18.51 10.36 -15.46
N PHE A 117 18.81 9.85 -14.26
CA PHE A 117 20.19 9.47 -13.90
C PHE A 117 20.75 8.33 -14.76
N VAL A 118 19.93 7.34 -15.11
CA VAL A 118 20.32 6.26 -16.03
C VAL A 118 20.54 6.80 -17.45
N LYS A 119 19.68 7.72 -17.92
CA LYS A 119 19.82 8.34 -19.25
C LYS A 119 21.08 9.20 -19.38
N ASN A 120 21.53 9.81 -18.28
CA ASN A 120 22.74 10.64 -18.23
C ASN A 120 24.05 9.82 -18.14
N GLY A 121 24.00 8.49 -18.25
CA GLY A 121 25.18 7.63 -18.40
C GLY A 121 25.95 7.31 -17.10
N HIS A 122 25.50 7.78 -15.94
CA HIS A 122 26.19 7.57 -14.66
C HIS A 122 25.78 6.27 -13.94
N ALA A 123 24.72 5.57 -14.38
CA ALA A 123 24.21 4.39 -13.69
C ALA A 123 23.56 3.36 -14.63
N GLY A 124 23.65 2.08 -14.27
CA GLY A 124 22.98 0.99 -14.97
C GLY A 124 21.46 0.96 -14.74
N VAL A 125 20.72 0.34 -15.66
CA VAL A 125 19.24 0.19 -15.66
C VAL A 125 18.69 -0.38 -14.34
N SER A 126 19.50 -1.15 -13.63
CA SER A 126 19.24 -1.69 -12.29
C SER A 126 18.84 -0.61 -11.26
N LEU A 127 19.32 0.62 -11.39
CA LEU A 127 19.08 1.69 -10.42
C LEU A 127 17.61 2.15 -10.36
N ILE A 128 16.87 2.06 -11.47
CA ILE A 128 15.45 2.45 -11.52
C ILE A 128 14.64 1.58 -10.55
N TRP A 129 15.00 0.30 -10.42
CA TRP A 129 14.30 -0.66 -9.57
C TRP A 129 14.51 -0.42 -8.08
N TRP A 130 15.53 0.35 -7.69
CA TRP A 130 15.73 0.79 -6.30
C TRP A 130 14.67 1.78 -5.82
N ALA A 131 13.90 2.39 -6.73
CA ALA A 131 12.76 3.23 -6.36
C ALA A 131 11.73 2.46 -5.50
N PHE A 132 11.52 1.16 -5.79
CA PHE A 132 10.57 0.32 -5.06
C PHE A 132 10.96 0.11 -3.58
N PRO A 133 12.15 -0.45 -3.24
CA PRO A 133 12.52 -0.66 -1.85
C PRO A 133 12.63 0.65 -1.07
N ILE A 134 13.15 1.71 -1.70
CA ILE A 134 13.24 3.04 -1.06
C ILE A 134 11.84 3.55 -0.71
N THR A 135 10.88 3.43 -1.63
CA THR A 135 9.49 3.84 -1.39
C THR A 135 8.86 3.05 -0.26
N GLU A 136 9.03 1.74 -0.23
CA GLU A 136 8.46 0.88 0.82
C GLU A 136 9.05 1.18 2.20
N ILE A 137 10.36 1.47 2.28
CA ILE A 137 11.03 1.84 3.53
C ILE A 137 10.50 3.18 4.04
N ILE A 138 10.40 4.19 3.18
CA ILE A 138 9.88 5.51 3.57
C ILE A 138 8.41 5.39 4.02
N ALA A 139 7.59 4.65 3.28
CA ALA A 139 6.21 4.38 3.65
C ALA A 139 6.10 3.66 5.00
N CYS A 140 7.01 2.71 5.27
CA CYS A 140 7.08 2.01 6.56
C CYS A 140 7.44 2.95 7.71
N ILE A 141 8.38 3.88 7.51
CA ILE A 141 8.73 4.90 8.51
C ILE A 141 7.54 5.80 8.80
N VAL A 142 6.86 6.31 7.77
CA VAL A 142 5.66 7.14 7.92
C VAL A 142 4.55 6.36 8.63
N GLY A 143 4.35 5.10 8.25
CA GLY A 143 3.44 4.17 8.91
C GLY A 143 3.76 4.01 10.39
N CYS A 144 5.03 3.93 10.78
CA CYS A 144 5.41 3.80 12.18
C CYS A 144 5.18 5.10 12.98
N VAL A 145 5.40 6.27 12.36
CA VAL A 145 5.14 7.60 12.96
C VAL A 145 3.64 7.80 13.24
N PHE A 146 2.78 7.47 12.27
CA PHE A 146 1.33 7.54 12.47
C PHE A 146 0.83 6.62 13.60
N LEU A 147 1.49 5.47 13.80
CA LEU A 147 1.07 4.51 14.80
C LEU A 147 1.36 5.04 16.21
N LYS A 148 2.54 5.67 16.38
CA LYS A 148 2.89 6.38 17.61
C LYS A 148 1.92 7.52 17.91
N LYS A 149 1.53 8.29 16.88
CA LYS A 149 0.58 9.41 17.02
C LYS A 149 -0.80 8.94 17.46
N ILE A 150 -1.34 7.90 16.81
CA ILE A 150 -2.63 7.31 17.17
C ILE A 150 -2.59 6.68 18.55
N ARG A 151 -1.52 5.94 18.89
CA ARG A 151 -1.38 5.32 20.22
C ARG A 151 -1.38 6.38 21.32
N LYS A 152 -0.67 7.50 21.14
CA LYS A 152 -0.66 8.59 22.12
C LYS A 152 -2.06 9.22 22.29
N ASN A 153 -2.71 9.59 21.19
CA ASN A 153 -4.04 10.22 21.23
C ASN A 153 -5.15 9.30 21.78
N LYS A 154 -5.06 7.98 21.58
CA LYS A 154 -6.07 7.02 22.06
C LYS A 154 -5.82 6.60 23.51
N VAL A 155 -4.57 6.54 23.96
CA VAL A 155 -4.21 6.26 25.36
C VAL A 155 -4.59 7.44 26.27
N GLU A 156 -4.39 8.69 25.82
CA GLU A 156 -4.85 9.88 26.56
C GLU A 156 -6.37 9.92 26.75
N LYS A 157 -7.15 9.53 25.73
CA LYS A 157 -8.61 9.45 25.79
C LYS A 157 -9.18 8.30 26.62
N LEU A 158 -8.35 7.35 27.04
CA LEU A 158 -8.74 6.25 27.94
C LEU A 158 -8.40 6.57 29.41
N SER A 159 -7.65 7.64 29.67
CA SER A 159 -7.31 8.14 31.01
C SER A 159 -8.17 9.33 31.48
N GLU A 160 -9.10 9.80 30.65
CA GLU A 160 -10.21 10.70 31.02
C GLU A 160 -11.51 9.89 31.14
#